data_AF-A0A7T5CHA5-F1
#
_entry.id   AF-A0A7T5CHA5-F1
#
_cell.length_a   1.000
_cell.length_b   1.000
_cell.length_c   1.000
_cell.angle_alpha   90.00
_cell.angle_beta   90.00
_cell.angle_gamma   90.00
#
_symmetry.space_group_name_H-M   'P 1'
#
loop_
_entity.id
_entity.type
_entity.pdbx_description
1 polymer ?
#
loop_
_entity_poly.entity_id
_entity_poly.type
_entity_poly.pdbx_seq_one_letter_code
_entity_poly.pdbx_strand_id
1 'polypeptide(L)'
;MPNIQQILKEEISRLARKEIKVQMSGTMKQVAGYRKEIAALKREITALQRKIITLEKQEKRGREAKVEAAADGQVAVKGISGKRIASKRKALKLSAADFAKLVGASMQSVYFWEQGRTKPRATQLAKLHDLMTIGKREANRRLEEME
;
A
#
# COMPACT_ATOMS: atom_id res chain seq x y z
N MET A 1 -24.54 -58.25 62.51
CA MET A 1 -25.40 -57.05 62.53
C MET A 1 -24.79 -56.01 61.61
N PRO A 2 -25.52 -55.47 60.62
CA PRO A 2 -24.98 -54.44 59.73
C PRO A 2 -24.55 -53.21 60.54
N ASN A 3 -23.39 -52.64 60.21
CA ASN A 3 -22.88 -51.44 60.88
C ASN A 3 -23.66 -50.21 60.41
N ILE A 4 -24.70 -49.82 61.15
CA ILE A 4 -25.62 -48.72 60.82
C ILE A 4 -24.88 -47.40 60.60
N GLN A 5 -23.82 -47.12 61.37
CA GLN A 5 -22.99 -45.94 61.20
C GLN A 5 -22.31 -45.90 59.82
N GLN A 6 -21.87 -47.06 59.33
CA GLN A 6 -21.24 -47.15 58.02
C GLN A 6 -22.26 -46.89 56.90
N ILE A 7 -23.44 -47.50 56.98
CA ILE A 7 -24.53 -47.33 56.00
C ILE A 7 -24.96 -45.86 55.92
N LEU A 8 -25.11 -45.18 57.06
CA LEU A 8 -25.44 -43.75 57.10
C LEU A 8 -24.37 -42.87 56.47
N LYS A 9 -23.08 -43.13 56.75
CA LYS A 9 -21.96 -42.38 56.15
C LYS A 9 -21.90 -42.58 54.63
N GLU A 10 -22.14 -43.79 54.16
CA GLU A 10 -22.23 -44.11 52.73
C GLU A 10 -23.38 -43.34 52.05
N GLU A 11 -24.54 -43.31 52.69
CA GLU A 11 -25.72 -42.62 52.16
C GLU A 11 -25.56 -41.09 52.15
N ILE A 12 -25.00 -40.50 53.21
CA ILE A 12 -24.63 -39.07 53.25
C ILE A 12 -23.66 -38.74 52.10
N SER A 13 -22.64 -39.59 51.90
CA SER A 13 -21.67 -39.39 50.83
C SER A 13 -22.30 -39.52 49.44
N ARG A 14 -23.25 -40.44 49.27
CA ARG A 14 -24.01 -40.62 48.03
C ARG A 14 -24.86 -39.41 47.70
N LEU A 15 -25.60 -38.89 48.69
CA LEU A 15 -26.43 -37.70 48.54
C LEU A 15 -25.59 -36.44 48.28
N ALA A 16 -24.50 -36.24 49.01
CA ALA A 16 -23.57 -35.13 48.80
C ALA A 16 -22.99 -35.14 47.37
N ARG A 17 -22.55 -36.30 46.87
CA ARG A 17 -22.09 -36.46 45.48
C ARG A 17 -23.18 -36.16 44.46
N LYS A 18 -24.42 -36.59 44.73
CA LYS A 18 -25.57 -36.33 43.86
C LYS A 18 -25.85 -34.84 43.78
N GLU A 19 -25.88 -34.15 44.91
CA GLU A 19 -26.18 -32.72 44.97
C GLU A 19 -25.10 -31.88 44.28
N ILE A 20 -23.82 -32.17 44.54
CA ILE A 20 -22.69 -31.52 43.85
C ILE A 20 -22.79 -31.72 42.34
N LYS A 21 -23.15 -32.91 41.88
CA LYS A 21 -23.31 -33.19 40.44
C LYS A 21 -24.45 -32.36 39.84
N VAL A 22 -25.59 -32.26 40.52
CA VAL A 22 -26.74 -31.46 40.05
C VAL A 22 -26.31 -30.00 39.91
N GLN A 23 -25.74 -29.41 40.97
CA GLN A 23 -25.31 -28.01 41.00
C GLN A 23 -24.21 -27.71 39.98
N MET A 24 -23.23 -28.60 39.82
CA MET A 24 -22.04 -28.34 38.98
C MET A 24 -22.24 -28.71 37.49
N SER A 25 -23.23 -29.55 37.17
CA SER A 25 -23.42 -30.04 35.80
C SER A 25 -23.70 -28.93 34.77
N GLY A 26 -24.44 -27.89 35.15
CA GLY A 26 -24.71 -26.73 34.31
C GLY A 26 -23.43 -25.96 34.00
N THR A 27 -22.67 -25.62 35.04
CA THR A 27 -21.40 -24.91 34.93
C THR A 27 -20.38 -25.68 34.09
N MET A 28 -20.26 -26.99 34.29
CA MET A 28 -19.35 -27.83 33.48
C MET A 28 -19.73 -27.84 32.00
N LYS A 29 -21.03 -27.89 31.67
CA LYS A 29 -21.52 -27.78 30.29
C LYS A 29 -21.18 -26.42 29.68
N GLN A 30 -21.38 -25.33 30.43
CA GLN A 30 -21.03 -23.98 29.98
C GLN A 30 -19.53 -23.84 29.75
N VAL A 31 -18.68 -24.31 30.67
CA VAL A 31 -17.22 -24.30 30.52
C VAL A 31 -16.79 -25.09 29.27
N ALA A 32 -17.40 -26.24 29.01
CA ALA A 32 -17.13 -27.00 27.79
C ALA A 32 -17.55 -26.24 26.51
N GLY A 33 -18.68 -25.51 26.56
CA GLY A 33 -19.13 -24.61 25.49
C GLY A 33 -18.14 -23.47 25.25
N TYR A 34 -17.80 -22.70 26.29
CA TYR A 34 -16.85 -21.60 26.21
C TYR A 34 -15.48 -22.06 25.72
N ARG A 35 -14.99 -23.23 26.14
CA ARG A 35 -13.71 -23.77 25.63
C ARG A 35 -13.76 -24.02 24.12
N LYS A 36 -14.88 -24.50 23.60
CA LYS A 36 -15.08 -24.70 22.15
C LYS A 36 -15.14 -23.36 21.40
N GLU A 37 -15.88 -22.39 21.92
CA GLU A 37 -15.98 -21.04 21.35
C GLU A 37 -14.64 -20.32 21.34
N ILE A 38 -13.90 -20.35 22.45
CA ILE A 38 -12.55 -19.77 22.54
C ILE A 38 -11.62 -20.42 21.50
N ALA A 39 -11.71 -21.74 21.31
CA ALA A 39 -10.92 -22.42 20.29
C ALA A 39 -11.30 -21.99 18.87
N ALA A 40 -12.60 -21.81 18.58
CA ALA A 40 -13.07 -21.31 17.30
C ALA A 40 -12.58 -19.88 17.03
N LEU A 41 -12.76 -18.97 18.00
CA LEU A 41 -12.31 -17.58 17.90
C LEU A 41 -10.79 -17.47 17.71
N LYS A 42 -9.99 -18.27 18.42
CA LYS A 42 -8.53 -18.32 18.21
C LYS A 42 -8.17 -18.77 16.80
N ARG A 43 -8.88 -19.74 16.23
CA ARG A 43 -8.68 -20.17 14.83
C ARG A 43 -9.05 -19.06 13.85
N GLU A 44 -10.15 -18.35 14.08
CA GLU A 44 -10.55 -17.21 13.23
C GLU A 44 -9.54 -16.08 13.30
N ILE A 45 -9.07 -15.70 14.48
CA ILE A 45 -8.03 -14.67 14.67
C ILE A 45 -6.77 -15.05 13.89
N THR A 46 -6.28 -16.27 14.03
CA THR A 46 -5.09 -16.71 13.28
C THR A 46 -5.32 -16.74 11.77
N ALA A 47 -6.52 -17.09 11.30
CA ALA A 47 -6.86 -17.04 9.88
C ALA A 47 -6.92 -15.60 9.35
N LEU A 48 -7.48 -14.67 10.11
CA LEU A 48 -7.51 -13.24 9.78
C LEU A 48 -6.11 -12.63 9.78
N GLN A 49 -5.29 -12.93 10.78
CA GLN A 49 -3.88 -12.49 10.82
C GLN A 49 -3.10 -12.98 9.59
N ARG A 50 -3.30 -14.23 9.17
CA ARG A 50 -2.71 -14.75 7.92
C ARG A 50 -3.20 -13.98 6.71
N LYS A 51 -4.50 -13.69 6.61
CA LYS A 51 -5.07 -12.86 5.53
C LYS A 51 -4.45 -11.47 5.51
N ILE A 52 -4.32 -10.81 6.66
CA ILE A 52 -3.67 -9.49 6.77
C ILE A 52 -2.23 -9.57 6.26
N ILE A 53 -1.44 -10.54 6.72
CA ILE A 53 -0.05 -10.71 6.24
C ILE A 53 -0.01 -10.93 4.72
N THR A 54 -0.93 -11.73 4.16
CA THR A 54 -0.98 -11.93 2.71
C THR A 54 -1.36 -10.65 1.96
N LEU A 55 -2.30 -9.87 2.49
CA LEU A 55 -2.72 -8.60 1.90
C LEU A 55 -1.60 -7.56 2.01
N GLU A 56 -0.93 -7.44 3.15
CA GLU A 56 0.24 -6.57 3.32
C GLU A 56 1.37 -6.95 2.35
N LYS A 57 1.62 -8.26 2.14
CA LYS A 57 2.58 -8.72 1.13
C LYS A 57 2.12 -8.38 -0.29
N GLN A 58 0.83 -8.51 -0.59
CA GLN A 58 0.28 -8.11 -1.89
C GLN A 58 0.32 -6.60 -2.10
N GLU A 59 0.08 -5.80 -1.07
CA GLU A 59 0.23 -4.34 -1.13
C GLU A 59 1.68 -3.94 -1.28
N LYS A 60 2.62 -4.59 -0.57
CA LYS A 60 4.06 -4.36 -0.75
C LYS A 60 4.49 -4.74 -2.16
N ARG A 61 4.10 -5.91 -2.66
CA ARG A 61 4.34 -6.31 -4.06
C ARG A 61 3.64 -5.39 -5.06
N GLY A 62 2.47 -4.87 -4.75
CA GLY A 62 1.75 -3.91 -5.58
C GLY A 62 2.41 -2.54 -5.56
N ARG A 63 2.98 -2.11 -4.44
CA ARG A 63 3.81 -0.90 -4.31
C ARG A 63 5.15 -1.08 -5.00
N GLU A 64 5.82 -2.22 -4.83
CA GLU A 64 7.06 -2.59 -5.50
C GLU A 64 6.83 -2.72 -7.00
N ALA A 65 5.78 -3.39 -7.46
CA ALA A 65 5.39 -3.43 -8.87
C ALA A 65 4.94 -2.05 -9.40
N LYS A 66 4.40 -1.15 -8.55
CA LYS A 66 4.11 0.24 -8.93
C LYS A 66 5.38 1.10 -8.94
N VAL A 67 6.39 0.76 -8.14
CA VAL A 67 7.71 1.40 -8.11
C VAL A 67 8.58 0.89 -9.26
N GLU A 68 8.52 -0.40 -9.58
CA GLU A 68 9.12 -1.06 -10.74
C GLU A 68 8.40 -0.66 -12.02
N ALA A 69 7.06 -0.58 -12.06
CA ALA A 69 6.36 0.09 -13.16
C ALA A 69 6.63 1.60 -13.20
N ALA A 70 7.07 2.24 -12.11
CA ALA A 70 7.57 3.61 -12.14
C ALA A 70 9.06 3.72 -12.53
N ALA A 71 9.81 2.62 -12.45
CA ALA A 71 11.22 2.49 -12.83
C ALA A 71 11.40 1.99 -14.28
N ASP A 72 10.52 1.10 -14.75
CA ASP A 72 10.40 0.55 -16.11
C ASP A 72 9.25 1.18 -16.93
N GLY A 73 8.48 2.10 -16.33
CA GLY A 73 7.67 3.10 -17.04
C GLY A 73 6.17 2.85 -17.12
N GLN A 74 5.38 3.65 -16.36
CA GLN A 74 4.03 4.16 -16.66
C GLN A 74 3.43 4.86 -15.41
N VAL A 75 3.80 6.12 -15.21
CA VAL A 75 2.74 7.12 -15.08
C VAL A 75 2.71 7.80 -16.43
N ALA A 76 1.73 7.43 -17.25
CA ALA A 76 1.36 8.20 -18.41
C ALA A 76 0.81 9.55 -17.92
N VAL A 77 1.68 10.45 -17.47
CA VAL A 77 1.51 11.86 -17.80
C VAL A 77 1.85 11.91 -19.29
N LYS A 78 0.82 11.72 -20.09
CA LYS A 78 0.83 11.52 -21.54
C LYS A 78 1.97 12.31 -22.24
N GLY A 79 3.05 11.61 -22.56
CA GLY A 79 3.88 11.94 -23.72
C GLY A 79 5.10 12.85 -23.58
N ILE A 80 5.71 13.09 -22.40
CA ILE A 80 6.99 13.84 -22.34
C ILE A 80 8.09 12.96 -21.71
N SER A 81 8.82 12.24 -22.57
CA SER A 81 10.04 11.50 -22.19
C SER A 81 11.29 12.35 -22.39
N GLY A 82 12.38 12.05 -21.68
CA GLY A 82 13.67 12.75 -21.86
C GLY A 82 14.15 12.77 -23.32
N LYS A 83 13.99 11.64 -24.03
CA LYS A 83 14.24 11.54 -25.49
C LYS A 83 13.40 12.51 -26.31
N ARG A 84 12.13 12.72 -25.94
CA ARG A 84 11.22 13.62 -26.64
C ARG A 84 11.53 15.09 -26.35
N ILE A 85 11.96 15.43 -25.13
CA ILE A 85 12.49 16.75 -24.78
C ILE A 85 13.73 17.05 -25.64
N ALA A 86 14.71 16.13 -25.68
CA ALA A 86 15.92 16.28 -26.47
C ALA A 86 15.61 16.44 -27.97
N SER A 87 14.69 15.63 -28.49
CA SER A 87 14.26 15.69 -29.89
C SER A 87 13.58 17.01 -30.22
N LYS A 88 12.72 17.51 -29.33
CA LYS A 88 12.02 18.79 -29.53
C LYS A 88 12.99 19.96 -29.46
N ARG A 89 13.93 19.99 -28.51
CA ARG A 89 14.97 21.03 -28.43
C ARG A 89 15.81 21.07 -29.70
N LYS A 90 16.25 19.90 -30.19
CA LYS A 90 16.99 19.78 -31.46
C LYS A 90 16.16 20.25 -32.65
N ALA A 91 14.88 19.88 -32.71
CA ALA A 91 13.96 20.33 -33.78
C ALA A 91 13.75 21.85 -33.78
N LEU A 92 13.68 22.47 -32.60
CA LEU A 92 13.60 23.92 -32.44
C LEU A 92 14.96 24.61 -32.67
N LYS A 93 16.07 23.86 -32.74
CA LYS A 93 17.45 24.35 -32.85
C LYS A 93 17.81 25.35 -31.74
N LEU A 94 17.31 25.11 -30.53
CA LEU A 94 17.58 25.94 -29.35
C LEU A 94 18.73 25.38 -28.51
N SER A 95 19.50 26.28 -27.89
CA SER A 95 20.45 25.89 -26.86
C SER A 95 19.70 25.35 -25.63
N ALA A 96 20.39 24.59 -24.77
CA ALA A 96 19.80 24.14 -23.51
C ALA A 96 19.50 25.32 -22.57
N ALA A 97 20.21 26.45 -22.69
CA ALA A 97 19.91 27.67 -21.92
C ALA A 97 18.56 28.26 -22.33
N ASP A 98 18.39 28.45 -23.64
CA ASP A 98 17.23 29.09 -24.24
C ASP A 98 15.96 28.25 -24.05
N PHE A 99 16.11 26.93 -24.21
CA PHE A 99 15.04 25.99 -23.90
C PHE A 99 14.67 26.01 -22.41
N ALA A 100 15.66 26.17 -21.52
CA ALA A 100 15.41 26.26 -20.09
C ALA A 100 14.70 27.56 -19.70
N LYS A 101 15.03 28.70 -20.34
CA LYS A 101 14.33 29.97 -20.16
C LYS A 101 12.84 29.85 -20.44
N LEU A 102 12.48 29.25 -21.59
CA LEU A 102 11.09 29.05 -21.99
C LEU A 102 10.29 28.16 -21.02
N VAL A 103 10.94 27.17 -20.40
CA VAL A 103 10.31 26.27 -19.42
C VAL A 103 10.37 26.82 -17.99
N GLY A 104 11.16 27.87 -17.72
CA GLY A 104 11.43 28.36 -16.37
C GLY A 104 12.23 27.35 -15.53
N ALA A 105 13.30 26.83 -16.10
CA ALA A 105 14.21 25.88 -15.47
C ALA A 105 15.68 26.31 -15.65
N SER A 106 16.61 25.61 -14.99
CA SER A 106 18.04 25.79 -15.26
C SER A 106 18.49 24.95 -16.45
N MET A 107 19.51 25.41 -17.18
CA MET A 107 20.14 24.66 -18.27
C MET A 107 20.52 23.22 -17.83
N GLN A 108 21.08 23.09 -16.62
CA GLN A 108 21.47 21.80 -16.04
C GLN A 108 20.26 20.88 -15.85
N SER A 109 19.11 21.42 -15.42
CA SER A 109 17.88 20.65 -15.25
C SER A 109 17.40 20.08 -16.59
N VAL A 110 17.47 20.86 -17.67
CA VAL A 110 17.12 20.39 -19.01
C VAL A 110 18.01 19.22 -19.43
N TYR A 111 19.33 19.29 -19.23
CA TYR A 111 20.23 18.17 -19.52
C TYR A 111 19.90 16.92 -18.69
N PHE A 112 19.60 17.10 -17.40
CA PHE A 112 19.21 15.97 -16.55
C PHE A 112 17.87 15.36 -16.95
N TRP A 113 16.93 16.16 -17.47
CA TRP A 113 15.69 15.64 -18.04
C TRP A 113 15.92 14.90 -19.36
N GLU A 114 16.77 15.44 -20.25
CA GLU A 114 17.15 14.78 -21.51
C GLU A 114 17.81 13.42 -21.26
N GLN A 115 18.66 13.34 -20.24
CA GLN A 115 19.34 12.12 -19.80
C GLN A 115 18.46 11.21 -18.92
N GLY A 116 17.27 11.65 -18.53
CA GLY A 116 16.36 10.90 -17.65
C GLY A 116 16.83 10.79 -16.19
N ARG A 117 17.84 11.57 -15.77
CA ARG A 117 18.38 11.58 -14.39
C ARG A 117 17.42 12.22 -13.40
N THR A 118 16.64 13.21 -13.83
CA THR A 118 15.63 13.89 -13.00
C THR A 118 14.34 14.07 -13.80
N LYS A 119 13.22 14.32 -13.11
CA LYS A 119 11.91 14.55 -13.74
C LYS A 119 11.48 16.02 -13.56
N PRO A 120 10.87 16.66 -14.57
CA PRO A 120 10.35 18.02 -14.44
C PRO A 120 9.21 18.09 -13.41
N ARG A 121 9.11 19.21 -12.68
CA ARG A 121 8.01 19.47 -11.74
C ARG A 121 6.71 19.72 -12.50
N ALA A 122 5.56 19.62 -11.83
CA ALA A 122 4.23 19.80 -12.44
C ALA A 122 4.08 21.12 -13.22
N THR A 123 4.62 22.23 -12.70
CA THR A 123 4.62 23.54 -13.36
C THR A 123 5.46 23.56 -14.65
N GLN A 124 6.55 22.81 -14.69
CA GLN A 124 7.45 22.71 -15.85
C GLN A 124 6.87 21.75 -16.90
N LEU A 125 6.10 20.74 -16.48
CA LEU A 125 5.41 19.82 -17.39
C LEU A 125 4.34 20.52 -18.22
N ALA A 126 3.56 21.44 -17.63
CA ALA A 126 2.59 22.25 -18.36
C ALA A 126 3.28 23.08 -19.46
N LYS A 127 4.34 23.80 -19.10
CA LYS A 127 5.14 24.59 -20.05
C LYS A 127 5.79 23.72 -21.14
N LEU A 128 6.29 22.54 -20.79
CA LEU A 128 6.83 21.60 -21.77
C LEU A 128 5.76 21.13 -22.75
N HIS A 129 4.51 20.91 -22.30
CA HIS A 129 3.42 20.55 -23.18
C HIS A 129 3.09 21.68 -24.18
N ASP A 130 3.05 22.92 -23.70
CA ASP A 130 2.87 24.09 -24.57
C ASP A 130 4.02 24.24 -25.57
N LEU A 131 5.25 23.94 -25.15
CA LEU A 131 6.39 23.93 -26.07
C LEU A 131 6.30 22.81 -27.11
N MET A 132 5.63 21.69 -26.82
CA MET A 132 5.48 20.59 -27.77
C MET A 132 4.59 20.96 -28.96
N THR A 133 3.62 21.86 -28.77
CA THR A 133 2.67 22.27 -29.82
C THR A 133 3.22 23.38 -30.72
N ILE A 134 4.15 24.20 -30.24
CA ILE A 134 4.69 25.32 -31.02
C ILE A 134 5.84 24.95 -31.95
N GLY A 135 6.02 25.74 -32.99
CA GLY A 135 7.13 25.64 -33.95
C GLY A 135 8.32 26.53 -33.60
N LYS A 136 9.41 26.41 -34.37
CA LYS A 136 10.65 27.18 -34.17
C LYS A 136 10.45 28.70 -34.18
N ARG A 137 9.62 29.21 -35.09
CA ARG A 137 9.34 30.65 -35.24
C ARG A 137 8.71 31.24 -33.99
N GLU A 138 7.73 30.54 -33.44
CA GLU A 138 7.02 30.97 -32.23
C GLU A 138 7.88 30.80 -30.98
N ALA A 139 8.70 29.75 -30.91
CA ALA A 139 9.65 29.56 -29.82
C ALA A 139 10.69 30.69 -29.74
N ASN A 140 11.21 31.13 -30.89
CA ASN A 140 12.14 32.26 -30.94
C ASN A 140 11.46 33.58 -30.56
N ARG A 141 10.25 33.84 -31.07
CA ARG A 141 9.47 35.03 -30.69
C ARG A 141 9.23 35.11 -29.19
N ARG A 142 8.85 34.00 -28.55
CA ARG A 142 8.67 33.94 -27.08
C ARG A 142 9.98 34.15 -26.33
N LEU A 143 11.11 33.82 -26.93
CA LEU A 143 12.42 34.07 -26.34
C LEU A 143 12.81 35.55 -26.45
N GLU A 144 12.53 36.19 -27.58
CA GLU A 144 12.72 37.63 -27.81
C GLU A 144 11.81 38.47 -26.91
N GLU A 145 10.58 38.02 -26.62
CA GLU A 145 9.66 38.67 -25.66
C GLU A 145 10.11 38.50 -24.19
N MET A 146 11.09 37.62 -23.93
CA MET A 146 11.65 37.36 -22.59
C MET A 146 13.07 37.94 -22.38
N GLU A 147 13.67 38.52 -23.43
CA GLU A 147 14.89 39.33 -23.37
C GLU A 147 14.55 40.81 -23.17
#